data_AF-A0A3L7J4V4-F1
#
_entry.id   AF-A0A3L7J4V4-F1
#
_cell.length_a   1.000
_cell.length_b   1.000
_cell.length_c   1.000
_cell.angle_alpha   90.00
_cell.angle_beta   90.00
_cell.angle_gamma   90.00
#
_symmetry.space_group_name_H-M   'P 1'
#
loop_
_entity.id
_entity.type
_entity.pdbx_description
1 polymer ?
#
loop_
_entity_poly.entity_id
_entity_poly.type
_entity_poly.pdbx_seq_one_letter_code
_entity_poly.pdbx_strand_id
1 'polypeptide(L)'
;MSLIPAALANLPLTPSAVDRDADLRERSELFAELAADHSTRLLVLWRGRMLLDGDNLRLFPADSPTGESTLAYLGKTISDAASLPAGTRVVLVVATDEVATALEPDDEKWITFRSAAPLLSEPFSSLGIEAVALSNWHLSSGFCPRCGSATESESAGWARRCTQCNNQIFPRTDPAIIVLVLDDDDRLLLGSNILWPEGRYSLLAGFVEAGESLEQAVVREIHEESGLHVDTPQYLGSQAWPFPRSIMLGFSARVAPEQNPAGIQPDGLEIVDLRWLSRDDLRAEAGTLLLPGSTSIARALIEHWLAADGGPSLDEAARAATTGPTPEPARPQTDQITDADSGTETQTTDPAETSGAGTAR
;
A
#
# COMPACT_ATOMS: atom_id res chain seq x y z
N MET A 1 -17.68 -10.91 22.17
CA MET A 1 -18.11 -11.04 20.76
C MET A 1 -17.20 -10.12 19.97
N SER A 2 -16.38 -10.67 19.05
CA SER A 2 -15.41 -9.86 18.29
C SER A 2 -16.16 -8.84 17.44
N LEU A 3 -15.75 -7.56 17.48
CA LEU A 3 -16.33 -6.50 16.65
C LEU A 3 -15.89 -6.61 15.17
N ILE A 4 -14.90 -7.45 14.88
CA ILE A 4 -14.29 -7.62 13.56
C ILE A 4 -14.43 -9.09 13.15
N PRO A 5 -14.83 -9.41 11.89
CA PRO A 5 -14.82 -10.78 11.38
C PRO A 5 -13.46 -11.45 11.59
N ALA A 6 -13.43 -12.72 11.99
CA ALA A 6 -12.17 -13.41 12.31
C ALA A 6 -11.16 -13.42 11.14
N ALA A 7 -11.64 -13.42 9.89
CA ALA A 7 -10.81 -13.32 8.68
C ALA A 7 -10.11 -11.95 8.54
N LEU A 8 -10.66 -10.90 9.15
CA LEU A 8 -10.11 -9.54 9.15
C LEU A 8 -9.43 -9.19 10.48
N ALA A 9 -9.39 -10.13 11.42
CA ALA A 9 -8.63 -9.95 12.66
C ALA A 9 -7.12 -9.85 12.41
N ASN A 10 -6.64 -10.37 11.28
CA ASN A 10 -5.23 -10.34 10.86
C ASN A 10 -5.08 -9.61 9.52
N LEU A 11 -5.36 -8.30 9.51
CA LEU A 11 -5.06 -7.47 8.34
C LEU A 11 -3.54 -7.44 8.07
N PRO A 12 -3.11 -7.27 6.81
CA PRO A 12 -1.69 -7.17 6.51
C PRO A 12 -1.02 -6.03 7.28
N LEU A 13 0.26 -6.20 7.63
CA LEU A 13 1.05 -5.18 8.34
C LEU A 13 0.47 -4.77 9.71
N THR A 14 -0.34 -5.63 10.33
CA THR A 14 -0.79 -5.42 11.71
C THR A 14 0.38 -5.66 12.67
N PRO A 15 0.73 -4.69 13.53
CA PRO A 15 1.90 -4.81 14.41
C PRO A 15 1.56 -5.66 15.64
N SER A 16 1.45 -6.98 15.48
CA SER A 16 1.16 -7.93 16.56
C SER A 16 2.40 -8.56 17.18
N ALA A 17 3.57 -8.45 16.54
CA ALA A 17 4.79 -9.18 16.95
C ALA A 17 5.82 -8.36 17.76
N VAL A 18 5.49 -7.11 18.13
CA VAL A 18 6.38 -6.20 18.86
C VAL A 18 5.63 -5.59 20.04
N ASP A 19 6.18 -5.76 21.25
CA ASP A 19 5.78 -4.97 22.41
C ASP A 19 6.49 -3.62 22.32
N ARG A 20 5.69 -2.55 22.26
CA ARG A 20 6.16 -1.16 22.15
C ARG A 20 7.01 -0.71 23.33
N ASP A 21 6.96 -1.46 24.45
CA ASP A 21 7.80 -1.33 25.65
C ASP A 21 7.86 0.13 26.15
N ALA A 22 6.68 0.76 26.18
CA ALA A 22 6.55 2.20 26.32
C ALA A 22 7.11 2.75 27.65
N ASP A 23 7.08 1.94 28.71
CA ASP A 23 7.57 2.31 30.04
C ASP A 23 9.07 2.66 30.04
N LEU A 24 9.85 2.11 29.11
CA LEU A 24 11.28 2.40 29.01
C LEU A 24 11.59 3.75 28.36
N ARG A 25 10.64 4.33 27.61
CA ARG A 25 10.89 5.50 26.74
C ARG A 25 11.29 6.76 27.50
N GLU A 26 10.89 6.87 28.76
CA GLU A 26 11.18 8.02 29.62
C GLU A 26 12.53 7.89 30.37
N ARG A 27 13.25 6.78 30.19
CA ARG A 27 14.55 6.57 30.84
C ARG A 27 15.64 7.36 30.12
N SER A 28 16.29 8.28 30.83
CA SER A 28 17.31 9.17 30.26
C SER A 28 18.48 8.43 29.62
N GLU A 29 18.92 7.35 30.25
CA GLU A 29 20.07 6.55 29.80
C GLU A 29 19.69 5.39 28.87
N LEU A 30 18.44 5.34 28.38
CA LEU A 30 17.94 4.19 27.62
C LEU A 30 18.87 3.83 26.45
N PHE A 31 19.26 4.80 25.62
CA PHE A 31 20.11 4.51 24.46
C PHE A 31 21.51 4.04 24.85
N ALA A 32 22.06 4.51 25.97
CA ALA A 32 23.35 4.01 26.48
C ALA A 32 23.23 2.57 26.98
N GLU A 33 22.14 2.24 27.68
CA GLU A 33 21.83 0.87 28.10
C GLU A 33 21.62 -0.06 26.90
N LEU A 34 20.86 0.38 25.91
CA LEU A 34 20.60 -0.37 24.67
C LEU A 34 21.88 -0.61 23.87
N ALA A 35 22.77 0.38 23.78
CA ALA A 35 24.06 0.25 23.10
C ALA A 35 25.01 -0.73 23.83
N ALA A 36 24.92 -0.83 25.16
CA ALA A 36 25.72 -1.77 25.95
C ALA A 36 25.16 -3.22 25.93
N ASP A 37 23.88 -3.39 25.61
CA ASP A 37 23.23 -4.69 25.51
C ASP A 37 23.49 -5.32 24.14
N HIS A 38 24.35 -6.34 24.08
CA HIS A 38 24.69 -7.08 22.85
C HIS A 38 23.49 -7.80 22.20
N SER A 39 22.37 -7.95 22.91
CA SER A 39 21.13 -8.47 22.32
C SER A 39 20.36 -7.42 21.53
N THR A 40 20.61 -6.12 21.76
CA THR A 40 19.98 -5.03 21.01
C THR A 40 20.36 -5.10 19.54
N ARG A 41 19.41 -4.72 18.68
CA ARG A 41 19.58 -4.63 17.23
C ARG A 41 19.20 -3.23 16.74
N LEU A 42 19.88 -2.77 15.71
CA LEU A 42 19.57 -1.54 15.01
C LEU A 42 18.85 -1.85 13.70
N LEU A 43 17.71 -1.21 13.47
CA LEU A 43 17.04 -1.15 12.18
C LEU A 43 17.38 0.19 11.53
N VAL A 44 18.09 0.15 10.40
CA VAL A 44 18.59 1.36 9.74
C VAL A 44 17.68 1.74 8.58
N LEU A 45 17.19 2.97 8.61
CA LEU A 45 16.49 3.61 7.50
C LEU A 45 17.33 4.74 6.94
N TRP A 46 17.51 4.75 5.62
CA TRP A 46 18.15 5.84 4.91
C TRP A 46 17.23 6.34 3.81
N ARG A 47 16.82 7.61 3.89
CA ARG A 47 15.87 8.24 2.93
C ARG A 47 14.58 7.41 2.73
N GLY A 48 14.07 6.81 3.80
CA GLY A 48 12.88 5.96 3.79
C GLY A 48 13.10 4.55 3.19
N ARG A 49 14.35 4.18 2.88
CA ARG A 49 14.75 2.87 2.38
C ARG A 49 15.45 2.05 3.46
N MET A 50 15.41 0.73 3.34
CA MET A 50 16.04 -0.24 4.24
C MET A 50 16.84 -1.27 3.45
N LEU A 51 17.63 -2.05 4.19
CA LEU A 51 18.37 -3.19 3.66
C LEU A 51 17.68 -4.49 4.03
N LEU A 52 17.78 -5.47 3.15
CA LEU A 52 17.35 -6.85 3.41
C LEU A 52 18.54 -7.79 3.56
N ASP A 53 18.30 -8.88 4.28
CA ASP A 53 19.14 -10.08 4.33
C ASP A 53 18.26 -11.29 4.01
N GLY A 54 18.25 -11.70 2.74
CA GLY A 54 17.25 -12.60 2.20
C GLY A 54 15.84 -12.01 2.30
N ASP A 55 14.92 -12.75 2.90
CA ASP A 55 13.51 -12.36 3.10
C ASP A 55 13.27 -11.60 4.42
N ASN A 56 14.34 -11.15 5.09
CA ASN A 56 14.28 -10.46 6.38
C ASN A 56 14.83 -9.04 6.28
N LEU A 57 14.45 -8.18 7.23
CA LEU A 57 15.15 -6.89 7.40
C LEU A 57 16.58 -7.16 7.88
N ARG A 58 17.55 -6.49 7.26
CA ARG A 58 18.93 -6.51 7.75
C ARG A 58 19.01 -5.66 9.02
N LEU A 59 19.21 -6.33 10.14
CA LEU A 59 19.42 -5.72 11.44
C LEU A 59 20.91 -5.69 11.78
N PHE A 60 21.36 -4.60 12.39
CA PHE A 60 22.76 -4.39 12.74
C PHE A 60 23.00 -4.58 14.24
N PRO A 61 24.19 -5.01 14.66
CA PRO A 61 24.60 -5.01 16.07
C PRO A 61 24.50 -3.61 16.71
N ALA A 62 24.27 -3.56 18.03
CA ALA A 62 24.10 -2.32 18.79
C ALA A 62 25.31 -1.37 18.76
N ASP A 63 26.52 -1.89 18.50
CA ASP A 63 27.78 -1.15 18.38
C ASP A 63 28.08 -0.67 16.94
N SER A 64 27.14 -0.88 16.01
CA SER A 64 27.27 -0.36 14.65
C SER A 64 27.21 1.17 14.62
N PRO A 65 27.86 1.83 13.62
CA PRO A 65 27.93 3.28 13.58
C PRO A 65 26.56 3.92 13.47
N THR A 66 26.26 4.86 14.37
CA THR A 66 25.03 5.68 14.33
C THR A 66 25.29 7.14 14.00
N GLY A 67 26.50 7.65 14.18
CA GLY A 67 26.84 9.05 13.90
C GLY A 67 25.84 10.05 14.52
N GLU A 68 25.54 11.14 13.78
CA GLU A 68 24.53 12.14 14.15
C GLU A 68 23.09 11.75 13.72
N SER A 69 22.82 10.45 13.55
CA SER A 69 21.50 9.97 13.14
C SER A 69 20.43 10.28 14.18
N THR A 70 19.17 10.38 13.72
CA THR A 70 18.04 10.38 14.65
C THR A 70 17.76 8.96 15.11
N LEU A 71 17.68 8.76 16.43
CA LEU A 71 17.38 7.46 17.04
C LEU A 71 15.96 7.42 17.59
N ALA A 72 15.32 6.27 17.48
CA ALA A 72 14.06 5.98 18.16
C ALA A 72 13.99 4.52 18.64
N TYR A 73 13.41 4.27 19.81
CA TYR A 73 13.23 2.92 20.34
C TYR A 73 11.92 2.31 19.84
N LEU A 74 12.01 1.19 19.10
CA LEU A 74 10.84 0.52 18.53
C LEU A 74 10.16 -0.46 19.50
N GLY A 75 10.84 -0.80 20.59
CA GLY A 75 10.35 -1.77 21.57
C GLY A 75 11.14 -3.09 21.52
N LYS A 76 10.46 -4.18 21.89
CA LYS A 76 11.04 -5.53 21.94
C LYS A 76 10.14 -6.55 21.25
N THR A 77 10.75 -7.52 20.58
CA THR A 77 10.01 -8.62 19.95
C THR A 77 9.31 -9.48 21.01
N ILE A 78 8.13 -10.01 20.69
CA ILE A 78 7.39 -10.90 21.62
C ILE A 78 7.49 -12.37 21.26
N SER A 79 7.84 -12.67 20.01
CA SER A 79 7.94 -14.02 19.47
C SER A 79 9.27 -14.22 18.75
N ASP A 80 9.75 -15.45 18.73
CA ASP A 80 10.94 -15.81 17.96
C ASP A 80 10.64 -15.71 16.46
N ALA A 81 11.53 -15.06 15.72
CA ALA A 81 11.66 -15.20 14.27
C ALA A 81 13.10 -15.54 13.93
N ALA A 82 13.30 -16.08 12.72
CA ALA A 82 14.56 -16.68 12.23
C ALA A 82 15.85 -16.17 12.90
N SER A 83 16.20 -14.90 12.70
CA SER A 83 17.40 -14.24 13.23
C SER A 83 17.10 -13.24 14.36
N LEU A 84 15.87 -13.27 14.90
CA LEU A 84 15.35 -12.28 15.83
C LEU A 84 14.61 -12.98 16.99
N PRO A 85 15.32 -13.37 18.07
CA PRO A 85 14.72 -13.99 19.24
C PRO A 85 13.70 -13.09 19.93
N ALA A 86 12.74 -13.67 20.64
CA ALA A 86 11.84 -12.95 21.53
C ALA A 86 12.62 -12.17 22.60
N GLY A 87 12.14 -10.99 22.93
CA GLY A 87 12.80 -10.06 23.86
C GLY A 87 13.91 -9.22 23.23
N THR A 88 14.22 -9.41 21.94
CA THR A 88 15.21 -8.58 21.26
C THR A 88 14.72 -7.14 21.17
N ARG A 89 15.53 -6.22 21.71
CA ARG A 89 15.25 -4.78 21.66
C ARG A 89 15.72 -4.19 20.34
N VAL A 90 14.89 -3.34 19.73
CA VAL A 90 15.19 -2.77 18.42
C VAL A 90 15.20 -1.24 18.47
N VAL A 91 16.27 -0.64 17.98
CA VAL A 91 16.43 0.81 17.83
C VAL A 91 16.40 1.15 16.34
N LEU A 92 15.51 2.07 15.96
CA LEU A 92 15.55 2.74 14.67
C LEU A 92 16.73 3.72 14.62
N VAL A 93 17.50 3.64 13.55
CA VAL A 93 18.49 4.64 13.13
C VAL A 93 18.01 5.28 11.83
N VAL A 94 17.61 6.55 11.87
CA VAL A 94 17.37 7.34 10.64
C VAL A 94 18.71 7.91 10.21
N ALA A 95 19.38 7.17 9.33
CA ALA A 95 20.78 7.37 8.96
C ALA A 95 21.00 8.63 8.13
N THR A 96 22.14 9.28 8.39
CA THR A 96 22.74 10.26 7.48
C THR A 96 23.37 9.55 6.28
N ASP A 97 23.73 10.31 5.24
CA ASP A 97 24.44 9.75 4.07
C ASP A 97 25.79 9.11 4.46
N GLU A 98 26.50 9.67 5.45
CA GLU A 98 27.76 9.12 5.98
C GLU A 98 27.55 7.75 6.62
N VAL A 99 26.55 7.62 7.49
CA VAL A 99 26.24 6.36 8.19
C VAL A 99 25.75 5.31 7.19
N ALA A 100 24.87 5.69 6.26
CA ALA A 100 24.39 4.77 5.23
C ALA A 100 25.54 4.24 4.36
N THR A 101 26.42 5.13 3.88
CA THR A 101 27.60 4.75 3.06
C THR A 101 28.54 3.82 3.83
N ALA A 102 28.74 4.06 5.12
CA ALA A 102 29.60 3.22 5.97
C ALA A 102 29.04 1.81 6.17
N LEU A 103 27.72 1.66 6.24
CA LEU A 103 27.05 0.37 6.43
C LEU A 103 26.83 -0.41 5.14
N GLU A 104 26.46 0.29 4.06
CA GLU A 104 26.27 -0.25 2.72
C GLU A 104 26.43 0.87 1.67
N PRO A 105 27.56 0.91 0.94
CA PRO A 105 27.85 1.96 -0.02
C PRO A 105 27.09 1.83 -1.36
N ASP A 106 26.48 0.68 -1.62
CA ASP A 106 25.70 0.43 -2.83
C ASP A 106 24.25 0.92 -2.68
N ASP A 107 23.91 2.04 -3.33
CA ASP A 107 22.56 2.66 -3.28
C ASP A 107 21.47 1.69 -3.76
N GLU A 108 21.77 0.79 -4.71
CA GLU A 108 20.79 -0.10 -5.33
C GLU A 108 20.27 -1.17 -4.38
N LYS A 109 21.01 -1.48 -3.31
CA LYS A 109 20.58 -2.42 -2.27
C LYS A 109 19.57 -1.83 -1.29
N TRP A 110 19.47 -0.50 -1.22
CA TRP A 110 18.51 0.18 -0.38
C TRP A 110 17.14 0.18 -1.07
N ILE A 111 16.18 -0.53 -0.48
CA ILE A 111 14.85 -0.69 -1.06
C ILE A 111 13.78 -0.04 -0.19
N THR A 112 12.67 0.35 -0.82
CA THR A 112 11.53 0.92 -0.08
C THR A 112 10.79 -0.16 0.70
N PHE A 113 10.11 0.23 1.79
CA PHE A 113 9.26 -0.71 2.54
C PHE A 113 8.16 -1.32 1.66
N ARG A 114 7.58 -0.55 0.72
CA ARG A 114 6.52 -1.06 -0.16
C ARG A 114 7.01 -2.23 -1.02
N SER A 115 8.26 -2.18 -1.46
CA SER A 115 8.91 -3.26 -2.21
C SER A 115 9.31 -4.42 -1.30
N ALA A 116 9.74 -4.14 -0.07
CA ALA A 116 10.18 -5.14 0.90
C ALA A 116 9.02 -5.93 1.52
N ALA A 117 7.93 -5.24 1.87
CA ALA A 117 6.84 -5.75 2.71
C ALA A 117 6.26 -7.10 2.29
N PRO A 118 6.06 -7.41 0.99
CA PRO A 118 5.54 -8.72 0.57
C PRO A 118 6.48 -9.90 0.90
N LEU A 119 7.77 -9.62 1.13
CA LEU A 119 8.79 -10.64 1.43
C LEU A 119 8.97 -10.85 2.93
N LEU A 120 8.58 -9.87 3.76
CA LEU A 120 8.90 -9.86 5.18
C LEU A 120 7.95 -10.75 5.99
N SER A 121 8.52 -11.54 6.90
CA SER A 121 7.74 -12.18 7.97
C SER A 121 7.19 -11.15 8.98
N GLU A 122 6.22 -11.58 9.80
CA GLU A 122 5.42 -10.72 10.67
C GLU A 122 6.24 -9.80 11.62
N PRO A 123 7.29 -10.26 12.35
CA PRO A 123 8.05 -9.36 13.21
C PRO A 123 8.80 -8.29 12.43
N PHE A 124 9.33 -8.65 11.26
CA PHE A 124 10.06 -7.71 10.41
C PHE A 124 9.12 -6.72 9.73
N SER A 125 7.97 -7.15 9.23
CA SER A 125 6.99 -6.21 8.67
C SER A 125 6.44 -5.25 9.72
N SER A 126 6.21 -5.74 10.95
CA SER A 126 5.79 -4.92 12.11
C SER A 126 6.83 -3.86 12.47
N LEU A 127 8.11 -4.24 12.59
CA LEU A 127 9.20 -3.30 12.86
C LEU A 127 9.40 -2.31 11.72
N GLY A 128 9.34 -2.76 10.48
CA GLY A 128 9.57 -1.92 9.31
C GLY A 128 8.47 -0.87 9.11
N ILE A 129 7.20 -1.23 9.27
CA ILE A 129 6.08 -0.26 9.13
C ILE A 129 6.14 0.81 10.22
N GLU A 130 6.47 0.41 11.45
CA GLU A 130 6.69 1.31 12.58
C GLU A 130 7.88 2.25 12.36
N ALA A 131 9.00 1.70 11.89
CA ALA A 131 10.20 2.45 11.60
C ALA A 131 9.97 3.52 10.52
N VAL A 132 9.26 3.15 9.44
CA VAL A 132 8.89 4.11 8.38
C VAL A 132 8.02 5.22 8.92
N ALA A 133 7.02 4.90 9.77
CA ALA A 133 6.15 5.91 10.38
C ALA A 133 6.92 6.92 11.21
N LEU A 134 7.81 6.46 12.10
CA LEU A 134 8.65 7.33 12.92
C LEU A 134 9.65 8.12 12.09
N SER A 135 10.28 7.49 11.09
CA SER A 135 11.24 8.15 10.19
C SER A 135 10.57 9.31 9.44
N ASN A 136 9.41 9.07 8.81
CA ASN A 136 8.67 10.11 8.09
C ASN A 136 8.25 11.26 9.01
N TRP A 137 7.84 10.95 10.24
CA TRP A 137 7.48 11.98 11.21
C TRP A 137 8.69 12.82 11.64
N HIS A 138 9.83 12.19 11.95
CA HIS A 138 11.05 12.91 12.31
C HIS A 138 11.54 13.84 11.18
N LEU A 139 11.50 13.37 9.93
CA LEU A 139 11.88 14.17 8.76
C LEU A 139 10.99 15.41 8.57
N SER A 140 9.71 15.33 8.95
CA SER A 140 8.74 16.42 8.78
C SER A 140 8.54 17.29 10.03
N SER A 141 9.15 16.95 11.16
CA SER A 141 8.88 17.57 12.47
C SER A 141 10.11 18.21 13.11
N GLY A 142 11.09 18.65 12.32
CA GLY A 142 12.28 19.33 12.82
C GLY A 142 12.01 20.68 13.50
N PHE A 143 10.90 21.34 13.17
CA PHE A 143 10.53 22.67 13.68
C PHE A 143 9.15 22.67 14.34
N CYS A 144 8.97 23.55 15.31
CA CYS A 144 7.76 23.67 16.11
C CYS A 144 6.64 24.34 15.31
N PRO A 145 5.45 23.72 15.15
CA PRO A 145 4.34 24.32 14.42
C PRO A 145 3.74 25.55 15.14
N ARG A 146 4.03 25.74 16.43
CA ARG A 146 3.52 26.86 17.23
C ARG A 146 4.37 28.14 17.09
N CYS A 147 5.69 28.01 17.00
CA CYS A 147 6.59 29.17 17.03
C CYS A 147 7.75 29.14 16.03
N GLY A 148 7.87 28.09 15.21
CA GLY A 148 8.89 27.96 14.17
C GLY A 148 10.30 27.61 14.65
N SER A 149 10.54 27.50 15.95
CA SER A 149 11.85 27.14 16.51
C SER A 149 12.18 25.66 16.34
N ALA A 150 13.47 25.31 16.39
CA ALA A 150 13.91 23.92 16.33
C ALA A 150 13.32 23.06 17.46
N THR A 151 13.24 21.76 17.22
CA THR A 151 12.76 20.76 18.18
C THR A 151 13.81 19.69 18.41
N GLU A 152 13.83 19.15 19.61
CA GLU A 152 14.72 18.06 20.03
C GLU A 152 13.91 16.80 20.28
N SER A 153 14.50 15.63 19.98
CA SER A 153 13.88 14.33 20.21
C SER A 153 13.85 14.00 21.71
N GLU A 154 12.74 13.45 22.19
CA GLU A 154 12.57 12.96 23.57
C GLU A 154 11.72 11.68 23.58
N SER A 155 11.47 11.12 24.77
CA SER A 155 10.70 9.88 24.95
C SER A 155 11.19 8.76 24.02
N ALA A 156 12.51 8.57 23.95
CA ALA A 156 13.18 7.64 23.05
C ALA A 156 12.72 7.73 21.57
N GLY A 157 12.51 8.95 21.06
CA GLY A 157 12.09 9.18 19.68
C GLY A 157 10.58 9.19 19.45
N TRP A 158 9.76 9.11 20.51
CA TRP A 158 8.29 9.15 20.41
C TRP A 158 7.66 10.51 20.69
N ALA A 159 8.47 11.49 21.02
CA ALA A 159 8.04 12.87 21.15
C ALA A 159 9.18 13.81 20.72
N ARG A 160 8.81 15.05 20.40
CA ARG A 160 9.75 16.13 20.18
C ARG A 160 9.34 17.34 20.99
N ARG A 161 10.32 18.02 21.58
CA ARG A 161 10.11 19.21 22.41
C ARG A 161 10.72 20.43 21.75
N CYS A 162 9.94 21.49 21.64
CA CYS A 162 10.42 22.77 21.14
C CYS A 162 11.43 23.39 22.13
N THR A 163 12.59 23.82 21.63
CA THR A 163 13.68 24.40 22.43
C THR A 163 13.39 25.80 22.96
N GLN A 164 12.30 26.43 22.53
CA GLN A 164 11.92 27.79 22.93
C GLN A 164 10.63 27.84 23.75
N CYS A 165 9.53 27.33 23.21
CA CYS A 165 8.22 27.43 23.85
C CYS A 165 7.81 26.18 24.64
N ASN A 166 8.69 25.18 24.74
CA ASN A 166 8.47 23.91 25.44
C ASN A 166 7.25 23.10 24.93
N ASN A 167 6.74 23.43 23.74
CA ASN A 167 5.64 22.70 23.12
C ASN A 167 6.09 21.28 22.75
N GLN A 168 5.35 20.29 23.24
CA GLN A 168 5.57 18.89 22.92
C GLN A 168 4.75 18.48 21.70
N ILE A 169 5.34 17.65 20.83
CA ILE A 169 4.77 17.19 19.58
C ILE A 169 4.95 15.68 19.53
N PHE A 170 3.92 14.97 19.08
CA PHE A 170 3.90 13.51 18.97
C PHE A 170 3.76 13.08 17.50
N PRO A 171 4.12 11.84 17.14
CA PRO A 171 3.81 11.25 15.85
C PRO A 171 2.34 11.45 15.48
N ARG A 172 2.10 11.85 14.23
CA ARG A 172 0.76 12.14 13.70
C ARG A 172 0.34 11.06 12.73
N THR A 173 -0.95 10.76 12.73
CA THR A 173 -1.55 9.86 11.76
C THR A 173 -2.81 10.49 11.20
N ASP A 174 -2.91 10.54 9.87
CA ASP A 174 -4.01 11.14 9.15
C ASP A 174 -5.05 10.04 8.84
N PRO A 175 -6.25 10.08 9.42
CA PRO A 175 -7.27 9.04 9.21
C PRO A 175 -7.82 9.10 7.78
N ALA A 176 -7.91 7.93 7.15
CA ALA A 176 -8.53 7.77 5.84
C ALA A 176 -9.41 6.52 5.83
N ILE A 177 -10.63 6.64 5.31
CA ILE A 177 -11.52 5.50 5.10
C ILE A 177 -11.16 4.79 3.80
N ILE A 178 -11.48 3.50 3.70
CA ILE A 178 -11.45 2.73 2.46
C ILE A 178 -12.61 1.75 2.46
N VAL A 179 -13.39 1.72 1.39
CA VAL A 179 -14.74 1.14 1.44
C VAL A 179 -14.95 0.06 0.39
N LEU A 180 -15.40 -1.09 0.85
CA LEU A 180 -15.93 -2.17 0.03
C LEU A 180 -17.44 -1.92 -0.17
N VAL A 181 -17.81 -1.42 -1.35
CA VAL A 181 -19.21 -1.07 -1.67
C VAL A 181 -19.86 -2.18 -2.48
N LEU A 182 -21.01 -2.66 -2.01
CA LEU A 182 -21.79 -3.72 -2.65
C LEU A 182 -23.18 -3.24 -3.09
N ASP A 183 -23.65 -3.75 -4.22
CA ASP A 183 -25.05 -3.62 -4.62
C ASP A 183 -25.90 -4.83 -4.16
N ASP A 184 -27.17 -4.83 -4.55
CA ASP A 184 -28.14 -5.90 -4.21
C ASP A 184 -27.84 -7.23 -4.91
N ASP A 185 -27.14 -7.19 -6.06
CA ASP A 185 -26.68 -8.37 -6.79
C ASP A 185 -25.33 -8.90 -6.26
N ASP A 186 -24.86 -8.33 -5.14
CA ASP A 186 -23.61 -8.66 -4.47
C ASP A 186 -22.38 -8.49 -5.37
N ARG A 187 -22.42 -7.49 -6.26
CA ARG A 187 -21.27 -7.03 -7.07
C ARG A 187 -20.48 -5.98 -6.30
N LEU A 188 -19.17 -5.94 -6.53
CA LEU A 188 -18.25 -4.99 -5.94
C LEU A 188 -18.01 -3.80 -6.87
N LEU A 189 -18.09 -2.58 -6.31
CA LEU A 189 -17.64 -1.38 -6.99
C LEU A 189 -16.12 -1.22 -6.85
N LEU A 190 -15.43 -1.02 -7.97
CA LEU A 190 -14.04 -0.60 -8.01
C LEU A 190 -13.88 0.69 -8.81
N GLY A 191 -12.93 1.54 -8.40
CA GLY A 191 -12.56 2.77 -9.11
C GLY A 191 -11.12 2.80 -9.57
N SER A 192 -10.86 3.53 -10.65
CA SER A 192 -9.53 3.84 -11.17
C SER A 192 -9.21 5.31 -10.99
N ASN A 193 -8.13 5.62 -10.28
CA ASN A 193 -7.68 7.00 -10.08
C ASN A 193 -6.84 7.50 -11.27
N ILE A 194 -6.98 8.78 -11.64
CA ILE A 194 -6.26 9.40 -12.77
C ILE A 194 -4.73 9.34 -12.65
N LEU A 195 -4.20 9.26 -11.43
CA LEU A 195 -2.76 9.19 -11.17
C LEU A 195 -2.19 7.76 -11.31
N TRP A 196 -3.04 6.76 -11.52
CA TRP A 196 -2.62 5.37 -11.61
C TRP A 196 -2.34 4.93 -13.06
N PRO A 197 -1.52 3.88 -13.24
CA PRO A 197 -1.41 3.23 -14.54
C PRO A 197 -2.78 2.76 -15.03
N GLU A 198 -3.00 2.84 -16.34
CA GLU A 198 -4.22 2.34 -16.98
C GLU A 198 -4.48 0.88 -16.60
N GLY A 199 -5.74 0.55 -16.35
CA GLY A 199 -6.17 -0.79 -15.92
C GLY A 199 -5.98 -1.09 -14.44
N ARG A 200 -5.56 -0.11 -13.61
CA ARG A 200 -5.51 -0.26 -12.15
C ARG A 200 -6.82 0.16 -11.49
N TYR A 201 -7.38 -0.77 -10.71
CA TYR A 201 -8.60 -0.55 -9.95
C TYR A 201 -8.40 -0.88 -8.49
N SER A 202 -9.11 -0.18 -7.60
CA SER A 202 -9.10 -0.41 -6.16
C SER A 202 -10.46 -0.05 -5.57
N LEU A 203 -10.63 -0.37 -4.29
CA LEU A 203 -11.68 0.24 -3.47
C LEU A 203 -11.50 1.76 -3.42
N LEU A 204 -12.61 2.47 -3.27
CA LEU A 204 -12.67 3.91 -3.06
C LEU A 204 -12.21 4.27 -1.64
N ALA A 205 -11.51 5.39 -1.49
CA ALA A 205 -10.86 5.77 -0.25
C ALA A 205 -10.63 7.27 -0.19
N GLY A 206 -10.81 7.87 0.99
CA GLY A 206 -10.60 9.29 1.17
C GLY A 206 -10.31 9.67 2.61
N PHE A 207 -9.83 10.90 2.81
CA PHE A 207 -9.47 11.40 4.13
C PHE A 207 -10.73 11.73 4.94
N VAL A 208 -10.64 11.52 6.26
CA VAL A 208 -11.69 11.98 7.18
C VAL A 208 -11.50 13.47 7.42
N GLU A 209 -12.57 14.25 7.23
CA GLU A 209 -12.51 15.69 7.43
C GLU A 209 -12.60 16.10 8.91
N ALA A 210 -12.23 17.35 9.19
CA ALA A 210 -12.23 17.87 10.55
C ALA A 210 -13.66 17.95 11.12
N GLY A 211 -13.91 17.22 12.21
CA GLY A 211 -15.23 17.16 12.86
C GLY A 211 -16.17 16.13 12.24
N GLU A 212 -15.70 15.36 11.27
CA GLU A 212 -16.44 14.29 10.61
C GLU A 212 -16.30 12.96 11.37
N SER A 213 -17.37 12.17 11.45
CA SER A 213 -17.28 10.77 11.88
C SER A 213 -16.78 9.87 10.74
N LEU A 214 -16.25 8.69 11.06
CA LEU A 214 -15.77 7.76 10.02
C LEU A 214 -16.91 7.34 9.09
N GLU A 215 -18.09 7.11 9.64
CA GLU A 215 -19.28 6.72 8.90
C GLU A 215 -19.77 7.84 7.97
N GLN A 216 -19.66 9.10 8.39
CA GLN A 216 -19.96 10.25 7.52
C GLN A 216 -18.94 10.37 6.39
N ALA A 217 -17.64 10.16 6.67
CA ALA A 217 -16.60 10.15 5.65
C ALA A 217 -16.87 9.06 4.59
N VAL A 218 -17.31 7.87 5.00
CA VAL A 218 -17.74 6.81 4.07
C VAL A 218 -18.87 7.29 3.17
N VAL A 219 -19.92 7.88 3.74
CA VAL A 219 -21.08 8.34 2.95
C VAL A 219 -20.69 9.48 1.99
N ARG A 220 -19.88 10.44 2.46
CA ARG A 220 -19.41 11.58 1.67
C ARG A 220 -18.53 11.12 0.52
N GLU A 221 -17.45 10.39 0.81
CA GLU A 221 -16.47 9.98 -0.19
C GLU A 221 -17.09 9.13 -1.29
N ILE A 222 -17.93 8.16 -0.94
CA ILE A 222 -18.59 7.34 -1.96
C ILE A 222 -19.53 8.16 -2.83
N HIS A 223 -20.23 9.14 -2.26
CA HIS A 223 -21.07 10.03 -3.04
C HIS A 223 -20.24 10.96 -3.95
N GLU A 224 -19.16 11.55 -3.44
CA GLU A 224 -18.27 12.45 -4.19
C GLU A 224 -17.61 11.74 -5.38
N GLU A 225 -17.04 10.56 -5.17
CA GLU A 225 -16.25 9.85 -6.18
C GLU A 225 -17.08 9.00 -7.14
N SER A 226 -18.31 8.61 -6.77
CA SER A 226 -19.13 7.69 -7.55
C SER A 226 -20.57 8.11 -7.83
N GLY A 227 -21.05 9.19 -7.22
CA GLY A 227 -22.45 9.62 -7.30
C GLY A 227 -23.44 8.67 -6.61
N LEU A 228 -22.97 7.64 -5.91
CA LEU A 228 -23.82 6.70 -5.20
C LEU A 228 -24.10 7.16 -3.77
N HIS A 229 -25.35 6.99 -3.36
CA HIS A 229 -25.70 6.96 -1.94
C HIS A 229 -25.51 5.55 -1.40
N VAL A 230 -24.78 5.46 -0.30
CA VAL A 230 -24.62 4.21 0.47
C VAL A 230 -25.24 4.36 1.86
N ASP A 231 -25.66 3.26 2.43
CA ASP A 231 -26.07 3.18 3.82
C ASP A 231 -25.26 2.12 4.58
N THR A 232 -25.54 2.02 5.88
CA THR A 232 -24.97 1.00 6.77
C THR A 232 -23.43 0.82 6.70
N PRO A 233 -22.60 1.87 6.87
CA PRO A 233 -21.16 1.68 7.01
C PRO A 233 -20.84 0.72 8.16
N GLN A 234 -20.12 -0.36 7.87
CA GLN A 234 -19.68 -1.34 8.86
C GLN A 234 -18.16 -1.38 8.88
N TYR A 235 -17.59 -1.14 10.06
CA TYR A 235 -16.15 -1.18 10.26
C TYR A 235 -15.61 -2.61 10.12
N LEU A 236 -14.53 -2.76 9.38
CA LEU A 236 -13.90 -4.05 9.06
C LEU A 236 -12.48 -4.20 9.60
N GLY A 237 -11.84 -3.11 10.02
CA GLY A 237 -10.49 -3.13 10.58
C GLY A 237 -9.67 -1.91 10.19
N SER A 238 -8.40 -1.87 10.61
CA SER A 238 -7.50 -0.77 10.28
C SER A 238 -6.10 -1.24 9.95
N GLN A 239 -5.39 -0.47 9.13
CA GLN A 239 -4.02 -0.71 8.74
C GLN A 239 -3.21 0.58 8.84
N ALA A 240 -2.03 0.53 9.49
CA ALA A 240 -1.08 1.63 9.43
C ALA A 240 -0.56 1.78 8.00
N TRP A 241 -0.63 2.99 7.45
CA TRP A 241 -0.23 3.29 6.08
C TRP A 241 0.61 4.57 6.02
N PRO A 242 1.84 4.53 6.54
CA PRO A 242 2.71 5.69 6.72
C PRO A 242 3.37 6.09 5.40
N PHE A 243 2.57 6.38 4.39
CA PHE A 243 3.01 6.83 3.08
C PHE A 243 2.21 8.06 2.62
N PRO A 244 2.38 9.23 3.29
CA PRO A 244 3.44 9.49 4.27
C PRO A 244 3.08 9.20 5.73
N ARG A 245 1.80 9.26 6.14
CA ARG A 245 1.42 9.16 7.56
C ARG A 245 -0.05 8.80 7.80
N SER A 246 -0.67 7.96 6.98
CA SER A 246 -2.10 7.64 7.14
C SER A 246 -2.35 6.44 8.05
N ILE A 247 -3.56 6.34 8.59
CA ILE A 247 -4.18 5.09 9.04
C ILE A 247 -5.38 4.82 8.17
N MET A 248 -5.36 3.68 7.47
CA MET A 248 -6.49 3.25 6.66
C MET A 248 -7.51 2.55 7.56
N LEU A 249 -8.77 2.95 7.43
CA LEU A 249 -9.90 2.44 8.19
C LEU A 249 -10.84 1.75 7.19
N GLY A 250 -10.83 0.43 7.21
CA GLY A 250 -11.61 -0.39 6.29
C GLY A 250 -13.07 -0.43 6.69
N PHE A 251 -13.96 -0.22 5.72
CA PHE A 251 -15.40 -0.33 5.85
C PHE A 251 -15.99 -1.20 4.75
N SER A 252 -17.15 -1.79 5.00
CA SER A 252 -18.10 -2.17 3.95
C SER A 252 -19.33 -1.28 4.01
N ALA A 253 -19.96 -1.04 2.87
CA ALA A 253 -21.25 -0.37 2.78
C ALA A 253 -22.09 -0.99 1.66
N ARG A 254 -23.41 -0.82 1.72
CA ARG A 254 -24.31 -1.20 0.64
C ARG A 254 -24.87 0.03 -0.05
N VAL A 255 -25.10 -0.08 -1.36
CA VAL A 255 -25.87 0.93 -2.10
C VAL A 255 -27.23 1.09 -1.40
N ALA A 256 -27.64 2.34 -1.16
CA ALA A 256 -28.90 2.62 -0.49
C ALA A 256 -30.08 2.01 -1.26
N PRO A 257 -31.11 1.44 -0.61
CA PRO A 257 -32.20 0.71 -1.29
C PRO A 257 -32.95 1.49 -2.38
N GLU A 258 -32.98 2.82 -2.31
CA GLU A 258 -33.66 3.67 -3.29
C GLU A 258 -32.73 4.13 -4.44
N GLN A 259 -31.43 3.87 -4.33
CA GLN A 259 -30.42 4.27 -5.31
C GLN A 259 -30.31 3.23 -6.44
N ASN A 260 -30.27 3.69 -7.70
CA ASN A 260 -29.97 2.82 -8.83
C ASN A 260 -28.45 2.57 -8.93
N PRO A 261 -27.94 1.33 -8.76
CA PRO A 261 -26.52 1.03 -8.85
C PRO A 261 -25.90 1.32 -10.23
N ALA A 262 -26.70 1.28 -11.30
CA ALA A 262 -26.23 1.62 -12.65
C ALA A 262 -25.98 3.14 -12.84
N GLY A 263 -26.37 3.96 -11.87
CA GLY A 263 -26.17 5.41 -11.88
C GLY A 263 -24.77 5.86 -11.44
N ILE A 264 -23.76 4.98 -11.44
CA ILE A 264 -22.38 5.36 -11.11
C ILE A 264 -21.86 6.48 -12.01
N GLN A 265 -21.26 7.49 -11.40
CA GLN A 265 -20.68 8.64 -12.08
C GLN A 265 -19.32 8.94 -11.47
N PRO A 266 -18.21 8.62 -12.18
CA PRO A 266 -16.90 9.04 -11.73
C PRO A 266 -16.84 10.58 -11.70
N ASP A 267 -16.15 11.15 -10.71
CA ASP A 267 -16.05 12.60 -10.56
C ASP A 267 -15.27 13.29 -11.70
N GLY A 268 -14.45 12.52 -12.44
CA GLY A 268 -13.59 13.01 -13.51
C GLY A 268 -12.40 13.87 -13.03
N LEU A 269 -12.20 13.98 -11.71
CA LEU A 269 -11.12 14.72 -11.08
C LEU A 269 -10.09 13.76 -10.50
N GLU A 270 -10.53 12.89 -9.60
CA GLU A 270 -9.70 11.88 -8.97
C GLU A 270 -9.98 10.51 -9.58
N ILE A 271 -11.25 10.14 -9.73
CA ILE A 271 -11.69 8.87 -10.29
C ILE A 271 -12.14 9.08 -11.73
N VAL A 272 -11.56 8.31 -12.65
CA VAL A 272 -11.83 8.42 -14.10
C VAL A 272 -12.65 7.27 -14.65
N ASP A 273 -12.72 6.15 -13.92
CA ASP A 273 -13.54 5.02 -14.29
C ASP A 273 -14.02 4.25 -13.07
N LEU A 274 -15.22 3.66 -13.19
CA LEU A 274 -15.91 2.89 -12.15
C LEU A 274 -16.48 1.62 -12.77
N ARG A 275 -16.31 0.50 -12.08
CA ARG A 275 -16.78 -0.81 -12.55
C ARG A 275 -17.48 -1.57 -11.43
N TRP A 276 -18.64 -2.12 -11.76
CA TRP A 276 -19.27 -3.18 -10.99
C TRP A 276 -18.74 -4.54 -11.46
N LEU A 277 -18.23 -5.34 -10.54
CA LEU A 277 -17.73 -6.68 -10.84
C LEU A 277 -18.35 -7.70 -9.88
N SER A 278 -18.92 -8.78 -10.43
CA SER A 278 -19.24 -9.96 -9.64
C SER A 278 -17.95 -10.67 -9.21
N ARG A 279 -18.07 -11.64 -8.29
CA ARG A 279 -16.91 -12.46 -7.89
C ARG A 279 -16.33 -13.23 -9.07
N ASP A 280 -17.20 -13.72 -9.94
CA ASP A 280 -16.79 -14.48 -11.13
C ASP A 280 -16.08 -13.57 -12.14
N ASP A 281 -16.59 -12.35 -12.36
CA ASP A 281 -15.91 -11.36 -13.23
C ASP A 281 -14.52 -11.03 -12.68
N LEU A 282 -14.42 -10.74 -11.37
CA LEU A 282 -13.15 -10.37 -10.75
C LEU A 282 -12.13 -11.51 -10.79
N ARG A 283 -12.55 -12.76 -10.61
CA ARG A 283 -11.68 -13.95 -10.76
C ARG A 283 -11.26 -14.17 -12.21
N ALA A 284 -12.18 -14.00 -13.16
CA ALA A 284 -11.88 -14.14 -14.58
C ALA A 284 -10.86 -13.09 -15.06
N GLU A 285 -10.91 -11.88 -14.50
CA GLU A 285 -10.00 -10.79 -14.81
C GLU A 285 -8.74 -10.73 -13.94
N ALA A 286 -8.56 -11.64 -12.97
CA ALA A 286 -7.47 -11.57 -11.99
C ALA A 286 -6.05 -11.56 -12.61
N GLY A 287 -5.90 -12.08 -13.84
CA GLY A 287 -4.64 -12.07 -14.59
C GLY A 287 -4.39 -10.81 -15.41
N THR A 288 -5.39 -9.96 -15.62
CA THR A 288 -5.33 -8.77 -16.50
C THR A 288 -5.63 -7.47 -15.78
N LEU A 289 -6.47 -7.50 -14.75
CA LEU A 289 -6.85 -6.35 -13.95
C LEU A 289 -5.75 -6.05 -12.92
N LEU A 290 -5.21 -4.83 -12.92
CA LEU A 290 -4.19 -4.45 -11.94
C LEU A 290 -4.86 -4.11 -10.61
N LEU A 291 -4.87 -5.07 -9.69
CA LEU A 291 -5.43 -4.90 -8.35
C LEU A 291 -4.36 -4.51 -7.32
N PRO A 292 -4.77 -4.00 -6.14
CA PRO A 292 -3.84 -3.72 -5.05
C PRO A 292 -3.08 -4.98 -4.62
N GLY A 293 -1.82 -4.81 -4.23
CA GLY A 293 -0.97 -5.92 -3.78
C GLY A 293 -1.44 -6.54 -2.46
N SER A 294 -0.97 -7.75 -2.18
CA SER A 294 -1.35 -8.57 -1.01
C SER A 294 -1.10 -7.92 0.35
N THR A 295 -0.22 -6.92 0.43
CA THR A 295 0.07 -6.18 1.67
C THR A 295 -0.89 -5.03 1.94
N SER A 296 -1.83 -4.72 1.04
CA SER A 296 -2.78 -3.63 1.21
C SER A 296 -4.07 -4.08 1.90
N ILE A 297 -4.65 -3.21 2.73
CA ILE A 297 -6.00 -3.43 3.29
C ILE A 297 -7.05 -3.57 2.19
N ALA A 298 -6.92 -2.83 1.08
CA ALA A 298 -7.82 -2.95 -0.07
C ALA A 298 -7.90 -4.39 -0.57
N ARG A 299 -6.74 -5.02 -0.80
CA ARG A 299 -6.67 -6.43 -1.22
C ARG A 299 -7.25 -7.37 -0.16
N ALA A 300 -6.95 -7.14 1.12
CA ALA A 300 -7.49 -7.97 2.20
C ALA A 300 -9.03 -7.92 2.29
N LEU A 301 -9.63 -6.74 2.11
CA LEU A 301 -11.08 -6.58 2.07
C LEU A 301 -11.71 -7.28 0.85
N ILE A 302 -11.09 -7.13 -0.32
CA ILE A 302 -11.54 -7.81 -1.56
C ILE A 302 -11.50 -9.33 -1.40
N GLU A 303 -10.39 -9.87 -0.90
CA GLU A 303 -10.24 -11.32 -0.66
C GLU A 303 -11.23 -11.83 0.40
N HIS A 304 -11.52 -11.02 1.43
CA HIS A 304 -12.54 -11.35 2.42
C HIS A 304 -13.94 -11.50 1.78
N TRP A 305 -14.33 -10.57 0.90
CA TRP A 305 -15.59 -10.65 0.17
C TRP A 305 -15.63 -11.84 -0.80
N LEU A 306 -14.53 -12.11 -1.51
CA LEU A 306 -14.41 -13.27 -2.40
C LEU A 306 -14.53 -14.60 -1.64
N ALA A 307 -13.92 -14.73 -0.46
CA ALA A 307 -13.93 -15.96 0.32
C ALA A 307 -15.34 -16.39 0.79
N ALA A 308 -16.32 -15.47 0.79
CA ALA A 308 -17.68 -15.73 1.26
C ALA A 308 -18.41 -16.84 0.47
N ASP A 309 -18.03 -17.09 -0.79
CA ASP A 309 -18.62 -18.15 -1.62
C ASP A 309 -17.80 -19.46 -1.66
N GLY A 310 -16.65 -19.50 -0.95
CA GLY A 310 -15.75 -20.65 -0.90
C GLY A 310 -14.96 -20.92 -2.19
N GLY A 311 -14.96 -19.99 -3.15
CA GLY A 311 -14.18 -20.07 -4.37
C GLY A 311 -12.70 -19.68 -4.19
N PRO A 312 -11.90 -19.71 -5.27
CA PRO A 312 -10.47 -19.44 -5.21
C PRO A 312 -10.17 -17.97 -4.88
N SER A 313 -9.01 -17.75 -4.27
CA SER A 313 -8.40 -16.42 -4.14
C SER A 313 -7.99 -15.84 -5.50
N LEU A 314 -7.74 -14.54 -5.55
CA LEU A 314 -7.30 -13.88 -6.79
C LEU A 314 -5.93 -14.39 -7.26
N ASP A 315 -5.02 -14.75 -6.34
CA ASP A 315 -3.71 -15.30 -6.71
C ASP A 315 -3.85 -16.71 -7.31
N GLU A 316 -4.77 -17.52 -6.80
CA GLU A 316 -5.10 -18.83 -7.39
C GLU A 316 -5.75 -18.68 -8.77
N ALA A 317 -6.68 -17.74 -8.91
CA ALA A 317 -7.33 -17.45 -10.19
C ALA A 317 -6.33 -16.93 -11.25
N ALA A 318 -5.43 -16.01 -10.87
CA ALA A 318 -4.39 -15.49 -11.75
C ALA A 318 -3.38 -16.59 -12.17
N ARG A 319 -3.00 -17.47 -11.26
CA ARG A 319 -2.16 -18.65 -11.58
C ARG A 319 -2.87 -19.60 -12.54
N ALA A 320 -4.16 -19.87 -12.35
CA ALA A 320 -4.92 -20.71 -13.27
C ALA A 320 -4.97 -20.13 -14.69
N ALA A 321 -5.20 -18.81 -14.80
CA ALA A 321 -5.26 -18.11 -16.08
C ALA A 321 -3.95 -18.17 -16.88
N THR A 322 -2.79 -18.14 -16.20
CA THR A 322 -1.47 -18.25 -16.88
C THR A 322 -1.12 -19.68 -17.30
N THR A 323 -1.81 -20.69 -16.76
CA THR A 323 -1.62 -22.13 -17.10
C THR A 323 -2.60 -22.68 -18.14
N GLY A 324 -3.40 -21.83 -18.80
CA GLY A 324 -4.30 -22.23 -19.89
C GLY A 324 -3.58 -22.94 -21.05
N PRO A 325 -4.29 -23.75 -21.86
CA PRO A 325 -3.67 -24.65 -22.83
C PRO A 325 -2.80 -23.88 -23.82
N THR A 326 -1.56 -24.33 -23.98
CA THR A 326 -0.65 -23.88 -25.04
C THR A 326 -1.40 -23.99 -26.38
N PRO A 327 -1.47 -22.94 -27.21
CA PRO A 327 -2.07 -23.08 -28.54
C PRO A 327 -1.32 -24.20 -29.28
N GLU A 328 -2.09 -25.18 -29.75
CA GLU A 328 -1.58 -26.31 -30.54
C GLU A 328 -0.71 -25.74 -31.67
N PRO A 329 0.56 -26.16 -31.82
CA PRO A 329 1.41 -25.62 -32.86
C PRO A 329 0.73 -25.84 -34.20
N ALA A 330 0.55 -24.74 -34.95
CA ALA A 330 -0.10 -24.76 -36.26
C ALA A 330 0.50 -25.87 -37.12
N ARG A 331 -0.34 -26.81 -37.56
CA ARG A 331 0.08 -27.85 -38.50
C ARG A 331 0.65 -27.17 -39.75
N PRO A 332 1.86 -27.53 -40.20
CA PRO A 332 2.44 -26.93 -41.40
C PRO A 332 1.53 -27.21 -42.60
N GLN A 333 1.05 -26.14 -43.23
CA GLN A 333 0.39 -26.23 -44.53
C GLN A 333 1.39 -26.80 -45.53
N THR A 334 1.00 -27.89 -46.17
CA THR A 334 1.77 -28.49 -47.27
C THR A 334 1.39 -27.72 -48.52
N ASP A 335 2.31 -26.90 -49.05
CA ASP A 335 2.11 -26.20 -50.32
C ASP A 335 1.97 -27.23 -51.44
N GLN A 336 0.76 -27.30 -52.01
CA GLN A 336 0.54 -27.96 -53.30
C GLN A 336 0.88 -26.98 -54.41
N ILE A 337 1.99 -27.27 -55.08
CA ILE A 337 2.37 -26.71 -56.37
C ILE A 337 1.37 -27.22 -57.42
N THR A 338 0.71 -26.30 -58.13
CA THR A 338 0.18 -26.56 -59.47
C THR A 338 0.51 -25.41 -60.39
N ASP A 339 1.31 -25.72 -61.41
CA ASP A 339 1.71 -24.89 -62.54
C ASP A 339 0.55 -24.54 -63.50
N ALA A 340 0.86 -23.56 -64.37
CA ALA A 340 0.27 -23.27 -65.69
C ALA A 340 -1.00 -22.38 -65.71
N ASP A 341 -1.23 -21.44 -66.62
CA ASP A 341 -0.47 -20.83 -67.72
C ASP A 341 -1.34 -19.69 -68.30
N SER A 342 -0.70 -18.68 -68.89
CA SER A 342 -1.18 -17.81 -70.00
C SER A 342 -2.40 -16.86 -69.83
N GLY A 343 -2.22 -15.59 -70.23
CA GLY A 343 -3.34 -14.79 -70.77
C GLY A 343 -3.30 -13.26 -70.62
N THR A 344 -2.45 -12.58 -71.40
CA THR A 344 -2.65 -11.30 -72.14
C THR A 344 -3.48 -10.11 -71.60
N GLU A 345 -2.82 -8.92 -71.61
CA GLU A 345 -3.28 -7.58 -72.08
C GLU A 345 -4.46 -6.88 -71.33
N THR A 346 -4.51 -5.56 -71.08
CA THR A 346 -3.94 -4.36 -71.74
C THR A 346 -4.03 -3.13 -70.80
N GLN A 347 -3.14 -2.15 -71.01
CA GLN A 347 -3.19 -0.75 -70.51
C GLN A 347 -4.51 -0.05 -70.91
N THR A 348 -5.05 0.99 -70.27
CA THR A 348 -4.66 2.44 -70.20
C THR A 348 -5.93 3.14 -69.63
N THR A 349 -5.97 4.15 -68.76
CA THR A 349 -5.59 5.57 -68.88
C THR A 349 -5.95 6.30 -67.55
N ASP A 350 -5.10 7.25 -67.14
CA ASP A 350 -5.32 8.35 -66.16
C ASP A 350 -6.05 9.54 -66.85
N PRO A 351 -6.32 10.75 -66.27
CA PRO A 351 -6.11 11.29 -64.91
C PRO A 351 -7.22 12.26 -64.37
N ALA A 352 -6.89 12.95 -63.25
CA ALA A 352 -7.41 14.24 -62.72
C ALA A 352 -8.67 14.17 -61.82
N GLU A 353 -8.87 14.93 -60.74
CA GLU A 353 -8.39 16.28 -60.38
C GLU A 353 -8.71 16.61 -58.88
N THR A 354 -7.89 17.49 -58.26
CA THR A 354 -8.19 18.54 -57.24
C THR A 354 -9.03 18.25 -55.97
N SER A 355 -8.46 18.38 -54.76
CA SER A 355 -8.23 19.60 -53.92
C SER A 355 -9.33 19.84 -52.87
N GLY A 356 -8.95 20.22 -51.65
CA GLY A 356 -9.90 20.68 -50.64
C GLY A 356 -9.47 20.44 -49.19
N ALA A 357 -8.65 21.35 -48.65
CA ALA A 357 -8.35 21.48 -47.24
C ALA A 357 -9.58 21.99 -46.43
N GLY A 358 -9.68 21.61 -45.16
CA GLY A 358 -10.70 22.13 -44.25
C GLY A 358 -10.40 21.83 -42.77
N THR A 359 -9.64 22.70 -42.14
CA THR A 359 -9.46 22.86 -40.68
C THR A 359 -10.68 23.50 -40.02
N ALA A 360 -11.06 23.00 -38.84
CA ALA A 360 -11.69 23.68 -37.69
C ALA A 360 -12.15 22.57 -36.71
N ARG A 361 -12.09 22.66 -35.39
CA ARG A 361 -11.62 23.66 -34.43
C ARG A 361 -11.44 22.94 -33.10
#